data_AF-A0A545SB00-F1
#
_entry.id   AF-A0A545SB00-F1
#
_cell.length_a   1.000
_cell.length_b   1.000
_cell.length_c   1.000
_cell.angle_alpha   90.00
_cell.angle_beta   90.00
_cell.angle_gamma   90.00
#
_symmetry.space_group_name_H-M   'P 1'
#
loop_
_entity.id
_entity.type
_entity.pdbx_description
1 polymer ?
#
loop_
_entity_poly.entity_id
_entity_poly.type
_entity_poly.pdbx_seq_one_letter_code
_entity_poly.pdbx_strand_id
1 'polypeptide(L)'
;MKSFIYMFTFSLLLLSGCDKISNTPPQNYIYPNKFYLPDVYLKKLNFKNKNILEIRIKDKWYYVKPNGEAIQAFSDKNHADRFVEGLARTVLDGKMGFFNRNLEVVIKPMYDFAYPFHDGVAEVCIGCNAKEIDKKIVDGGNWKKIDRNGLIID
;
A
#
# COMPACT_ATOMS: atom_id res chain seq x y z
N MET A 1 2.69 -27.68 -58.36
CA MET A 1 2.20 -28.70 -57.40
C MET A 1 2.30 -28.12 -55.99
N LYS A 2 1.14 -27.88 -55.36
CA LYS A 2 0.81 -27.71 -53.92
C LYS A 2 1.86 -27.00 -53.04
N SER A 3 1.70 -25.72 -52.70
CA SER A 3 0.87 -25.15 -51.59
C SER A 3 1.19 -25.69 -50.20
N PHE A 4 1.71 -24.82 -49.33
CA PHE A 4 1.46 -24.85 -47.88
C PHE A 4 1.18 -23.41 -47.41
N ILE A 5 -0.11 -23.10 -47.30
CA ILE A 5 -0.64 -21.90 -46.63
C ILE A 5 -0.99 -22.37 -45.21
N TYR A 6 -0.34 -21.79 -44.20
CA TYR A 6 -0.78 -21.94 -42.82
C TYR A 6 -2.04 -21.09 -42.62
N MET A 7 -3.19 -21.74 -42.65
CA MET A 7 -4.48 -21.16 -42.31
C MET A 7 -4.67 -21.33 -40.80
N PHE A 8 -4.34 -20.30 -40.01
CA PHE A 8 -4.77 -20.25 -38.61
C PHE A 8 -6.27 -19.97 -38.59
N THR A 9 -7.06 -21.00 -38.32
CA THR A 9 -8.49 -20.89 -38.07
C THR A 9 -8.69 -20.17 -36.74
N PHE A 10 -9.20 -18.94 -36.80
CA PHE A 10 -9.77 -18.26 -35.64
C PHE A 10 -11.10 -18.95 -35.30
N SER A 11 -11.01 -20.03 -34.53
CA SER A 11 -12.16 -20.68 -33.91
C SER A 11 -12.73 -19.74 -32.84
N LEU A 12 -13.83 -19.09 -33.17
CA LEU A 12 -14.68 -18.34 -32.26
C LEU A 12 -15.26 -19.31 -31.21
N LEU A 13 -14.58 -19.45 -30.07
CA LEU A 13 -15.13 -20.09 -28.89
C LEU A 13 -15.96 -19.07 -28.13
N LEU A 14 -17.29 -19.17 -28.30
CA LEU A 14 -18.26 -18.61 -27.38
C LEU A 14 -18.09 -19.29 -26.02
N LEU A 15 -17.52 -18.56 -25.06
CA LEU A 15 -17.64 -18.90 -23.64
C LEU A 15 -18.67 -17.96 -23.02
N SER A 16 -19.92 -18.41 -23.04
CA SER A 16 -20.89 -18.06 -22.00
C SER A 16 -20.41 -18.67 -20.69
N GLY A 17 -19.61 -17.91 -19.96
CA GLY A 17 -19.23 -18.19 -18.59
C GLY A 17 -19.12 -16.86 -17.87
N CYS A 18 -19.94 -16.68 -16.83
CA CYS A 18 -19.75 -15.58 -15.88
C CYS A 18 -18.32 -15.67 -15.36
N ASP A 19 -17.45 -14.75 -15.76
CA ASP A 19 -16.13 -14.62 -15.17
C ASP A 19 -16.33 -14.39 -13.68
N LYS A 20 -16.02 -15.41 -12.87
CA LYS A 20 -15.85 -15.21 -11.44
C LYS A 20 -14.73 -14.19 -11.31
N ILE A 21 -15.08 -12.97 -10.92
CA ILE A 21 -14.13 -11.96 -10.47
C ILE A 21 -13.24 -12.66 -9.45
N SER A 22 -11.98 -12.86 -9.79
CA SER A 22 -11.03 -13.49 -8.90
C SER A 22 -10.85 -12.55 -7.70
N ASN A 23 -11.27 -13.00 -6.51
CA ASN A 23 -11.10 -12.24 -5.25
C ASN A 23 -9.64 -12.17 -4.78
N THR A 24 -8.68 -12.42 -5.67
CA THR A 24 -7.26 -12.27 -5.43
C THR A 24 -6.76 -11.15 -6.34
N PRO A 25 -6.34 -10.00 -5.79
CA PRO A 25 -5.72 -8.95 -6.57
C PRO A 25 -4.54 -9.54 -7.37
N PRO A 26 -4.32 -9.11 -8.64
CA PRO A 26 -3.23 -9.62 -9.45
C PRO A 26 -1.90 -9.56 -8.67
N GLN A 27 -1.21 -10.69 -8.57
CA GLN A 27 0.03 -10.81 -7.81
C GLN A 27 1.23 -10.10 -8.46
N ASN A 28 1.11 -9.58 -9.68
CA ASN A 28 2.22 -8.99 -10.44
C ASN A 28 2.07 -7.49 -10.73
N TYR A 29 1.73 -6.70 -9.71
CA TYR A 29 2.08 -5.28 -9.73
C TYR A 29 3.41 -5.11 -9.01
N ILE A 30 4.49 -4.94 -9.79
CA ILE A 30 5.69 -4.24 -9.32
C ILE A 30 5.22 -2.81 -9.05
N TYR A 31 4.83 -2.48 -7.82
CA TYR A 31 4.50 -1.10 -7.45
C TYR A 31 5.80 -0.29 -7.38
N PRO A 32 6.06 0.68 -8.27
CA PRO A 32 7.17 1.58 -8.07
C PRO A 32 6.67 2.72 -7.17
N ASN A 33 6.57 2.48 -5.86
CA ASN A 33 6.39 3.58 -4.90
C ASN A 33 7.41 3.53 -3.76
N LYS A 34 8.54 2.85 -4.01
CA LYS A 34 9.80 3.20 -3.37
C LYS A 34 10.38 4.35 -4.17
N PHE A 35 10.37 5.55 -3.60
CA PHE A 35 11.17 6.64 -4.14
C PHE A 35 12.52 6.65 -3.44
N TYR A 36 13.52 7.20 -4.11
CA TYR A 36 14.84 7.38 -3.54
C TYR A 36 15.06 8.86 -3.27
N LEU A 37 15.34 9.19 -2.01
CA LEU A 37 15.72 10.54 -1.65
C LEU A 37 17.09 10.85 -2.29
N PRO A 38 17.24 11.92 -3.08
CA PRO A 38 18.51 12.22 -3.74
C PRO A 38 19.65 12.44 -2.74
N ASP A 39 20.88 12.07 -3.13
CA ASP A 39 22.08 12.15 -2.28
C ASP A 39 22.31 13.51 -1.63
N VAL A 40 21.98 14.60 -2.33
CA VAL A 40 22.09 15.97 -1.82
C VAL A 40 21.27 16.19 -0.55
N TYR A 41 20.16 15.48 -0.39
CA TYR A 41 19.35 15.49 0.84
C TYR A 41 19.85 14.46 1.85
N LEU A 42 20.22 13.25 1.41
CA LEU A 42 20.73 12.18 2.29
C LEU A 42 21.96 12.63 3.09
N LYS A 43 22.89 13.36 2.47
CA LYS A 43 24.10 13.89 3.13
C LYS A 43 23.81 14.83 4.30
N LYS A 44 22.59 15.38 4.39
CA LYS A 44 22.16 16.26 5.49
C LYS A 44 21.53 15.48 6.65
N LEU A 45 21.22 14.20 6.45
CA LEU A 45 20.57 13.36 7.46
C LEU A 45 21.61 12.65 8.32
N ASN A 46 21.35 12.57 9.62
CA ASN A 46 22.19 11.84 10.56
C ASN A 46 21.50 10.57 11.05
N PHE A 47 21.85 9.45 10.44
CA PHE A 47 21.30 8.14 10.78
C PHE A 47 21.81 7.60 12.13
N LYS A 48 22.99 8.04 12.60
CA LYS A 48 23.68 7.46 13.77
C LYS A 48 23.67 5.92 13.68
N ASN A 49 23.11 5.25 14.69
CA ASN A 49 22.97 3.79 14.78
C ASN A 49 21.57 3.30 14.36
N LYS A 50 20.79 4.10 13.60
CA LYS A 50 19.45 3.74 13.13
C LYS A 50 19.48 3.33 11.66
N ASN A 51 18.72 2.29 11.33
CA ASN A 51 18.57 1.80 9.94
C ASN A 51 17.47 2.53 9.15
N ILE A 52 16.59 3.26 9.85
CA ILE A 52 15.58 4.13 9.25
C ILE A 52 15.47 5.43 10.04
N LEU A 53 15.18 6.52 9.34
CA LEU A 53 14.87 7.83 9.91
C LEU A 53 13.50 8.29 9.47
N GLU A 54 12.81 8.95 10.38
CA GLU A 54 11.61 9.71 10.08
C GLU A 54 12.00 11.12 9.64
N ILE A 55 11.44 11.59 8.52
CA ILE A 55 11.62 12.96 8.02
C ILE A 55 10.29 13.53 7.53
N ARG A 56 10.21 14.87 7.45
CA ARG A 56 9.07 15.59 6.89
C ARG A 56 9.45 16.30 5.59
N ILE A 57 8.67 16.12 4.53
CA ILE A 57 8.83 16.79 3.23
C ILE A 57 7.46 17.32 2.80
N LYS A 58 7.33 18.64 2.56
CA LYS A 58 6.09 19.29 2.08
C LYS A 58 4.83 18.77 2.81
N ASP A 59 4.89 18.79 4.14
CA ASP A 59 3.81 18.37 5.06
C ASP A 59 3.46 16.89 5.10
N LYS A 60 4.22 16.06 4.38
CA LYS A 60 4.11 14.60 4.45
C LYS A 60 5.26 14.02 5.23
N TRP A 61 4.98 12.92 5.90
CA TRP A 61 5.94 12.18 6.70
C TRP A 61 6.45 10.97 5.94
N TYR A 62 7.73 10.68 6.13
CA TYR A 62 8.43 9.61 5.43
C TYR A 62 9.34 8.86 6.38
N TYR A 63 9.47 7.54 6.18
CA TYR A 63 10.64 6.81 6.65
C TYR A 63 11.62 6.67 5.50
N VAL A 64 12.90 6.86 5.81
CA VAL A 64 14.01 6.83 4.84
C VAL A 64 15.14 5.96 5.38
N LYS A 65 15.76 5.16 4.52
CA LYS A 65 16.97 4.38 4.80
C LYS A 65 18.25 5.12 4.36
N PRO A 66 19.43 4.72 4.86
CA PRO A 66 20.71 5.30 4.44
C PRO A 66 20.97 5.24 2.92
N ASN A 67 20.44 4.23 2.23
CA ASN A 67 20.56 4.07 0.78
C ASN A 67 19.57 4.95 -0.01
N GLY A 68 18.84 5.84 0.64
CA GLY A 68 17.86 6.74 0.01
C GLY A 68 16.47 6.16 -0.12
N GLU A 69 16.28 4.86 0.02
CA GLU A 69 14.96 4.23 -0.07
C GLU A 69 14.01 4.86 0.93
N ALA A 70 12.86 5.31 0.46
CA ALA A 70 11.90 6.04 1.26
C ALA A 70 10.46 5.64 0.96
N ILE A 71 9.60 5.74 1.97
CA ILE A 71 8.17 5.46 1.88
C ILE A 71 7.37 6.51 2.66
N GLN A 72 6.26 6.96 2.07
CA GLN A 72 5.36 7.91 2.73
C GLN A 72 4.58 7.20 3.83
N ALA A 73 4.69 7.69 5.06
CA ALA A 73 3.89 7.21 6.17
C ALA A 73 2.58 8.01 6.27
N PHE A 74 1.53 7.36 6.75
CA PHE A 74 0.41 8.08 7.35
C PHE A 74 0.93 8.94 8.52
N SER A 75 0.22 10.01 8.87
CA SER A 75 0.53 10.84 10.02
C SER A 75 -0.76 11.28 10.67
N ASP A 76 -0.77 11.32 11.99
CA ASP A 76 -1.87 11.87 12.76
C ASP A 76 -1.61 13.27 13.30
N LYS A 77 -0.51 13.94 12.89
CA LYS A 77 -0.19 15.38 13.01
C LYS A 77 1.32 15.62 12.81
N ASN A 78 2.09 15.25 13.83
CA ASN A 78 3.45 15.74 14.06
C ASN A 78 4.52 14.69 13.85
N HIS A 79 4.12 13.44 13.57
CA HIS A 79 5.02 12.33 13.35
C HIS A 79 4.49 11.38 12.29
N ALA A 80 5.39 10.63 11.65
CA ALA A 80 5.05 9.42 10.92
C ALA A 80 4.36 8.42 11.85
N ASP A 81 3.39 7.69 11.31
CA ASP A 81 2.73 6.62 12.01
C ASP A 81 3.76 5.61 12.54
N ARG A 82 3.59 5.23 13.80
CA ARG A 82 4.52 4.31 14.47
C ARG A 82 4.32 2.89 13.96
N PHE A 83 5.37 2.08 14.02
CA PHE A 83 5.24 0.65 13.80
C PHE A 83 4.48 0.01 14.98
N VAL A 84 3.38 -0.66 14.68
CA VAL A 84 2.64 -1.52 15.59
C VAL A 84 2.69 -2.94 15.03
N GLU A 85 3.12 -3.89 15.85
CA GLU A 85 3.35 -5.27 15.40
C GLU A 85 4.24 -5.36 14.14
N GLY A 86 5.23 -4.48 14.06
CA GLY A 86 6.17 -4.44 12.93
C GLY A 86 5.64 -3.81 11.64
N LEU A 87 4.38 -3.36 11.60
CA LEU A 87 3.76 -2.69 10.45
C LEU A 87 3.39 -1.25 10.79
N ALA A 88 3.49 -0.35 9.82
CA ALA A 88 3.00 1.03 9.91
C ALA A 88 2.13 1.35 8.69
N ARG A 89 1.22 2.32 8.81
CA ARG A 89 0.34 2.70 7.71
C ARG A 89 1.05 3.61 6.72
N THR A 90 0.92 3.32 5.43
CA THR A 90 1.39 4.18 4.33
C THR A 90 0.19 4.87 3.69
N VAL A 91 0.39 6.08 3.16
CA VAL A 91 -0.59 6.75 2.30
C VAL A 91 0.02 6.98 0.94
N LEU A 92 -0.62 6.45 -0.08
CA LEU A 92 -0.21 6.60 -1.46
C LEU A 92 -1.44 6.84 -2.32
N ASP A 93 -1.40 7.89 -3.14
CA ASP A 93 -2.51 8.27 -4.03
C ASP A 93 -3.87 8.34 -3.32
N GLY A 94 -3.85 8.82 -2.07
CA GLY A 94 -5.04 8.96 -1.22
C GLY A 94 -5.55 7.66 -0.60
N LYS A 95 -4.91 6.52 -0.84
CA LYS A 95 -5.26 5.22 -0.25
C LYS A 95 -4.29 4.80 0.84
N MET A 96 -4.80 4.07 1.81
CA MET A 96 -4.06 3.51 2.93
C MET A 96 -3.70 2.04 2.69
N GLY A 97 -2.47 1.70 3.07
CA GLY A 97 -1.94 0.34 3.12
C GLY A 97 -0.97 0.20 4.29
N PHE A 98 -0.16 -0.85 4.31
CA PHE A 98 0.78 -1.12 5.39
C PHE A 98 2.15 -1.53 4.86
N PHE A 99 3.19 -1.11 5.56
CA PHE A 99 4.57 -1.46 5.24
C PHE A 99 5.36 -1.86 6.50
N ASN A 100 6.43 -2.64 6.31
CA ASN A 100 7.27 -3.13 7.39
C ASN A 100 8.51 -2.23 7.63
N ARG A 101 9.34 -2.59 8.61
CA ARG A 101 10.57 -1.85 8.95
C ARG A 101 11.64 -1.86 7.84
N ASN A 102 11.54 -2.76 6.87
CA ASN A 102 12.39 -2.77 5.68
C ASN A 102 11.84 -1.83 4.58
N LEU A 103 10.84 -1.01 4.89
CA LEU A 103 10.14 -0.15 3.93
C LEU A 103 9.48 -0.93 2.77
N GLU A 104 9.14 -2.19 3.02
CA GLU A 104 8.42 -3.03 2.07
C GLU A 104 6.92 -2.92 2.35
N VAL A 105 6.15 -2.60 1.32
CA VAL A 105 4.68 -2.62 1.39
C VAL A 105 4.23 -4.07 1.55
N VAL A 106 3.66 -4.38 2.71
CA VAL A 106 3.12 -5.71 3.04
C VAL A 106 1.67 -5.81 2.58
N ILE A 107 0.90 -4.74 2.78
CA ILE A 107 -0.49 -4.65 2.36
C ILE A 107 -0.62 -3.42 1.46
N LYS A 108 -1.05 -3.64 0.22
CA LYS A 108 -1.10 -2.61 -0.82
C LYS A 108 -2.06 -1.47 -0.42
N PRO A 109 -1.72 -0.21 -0.74
CA PRO A 109 -2.64 0.90 -0.53
C PRO A 109 -3.89 0.74 -1.39
N MET A 110 -5.02 0.41 -0.77
CA MET A 110 -6.30 0.24 -1.45
C MET A 110 -7.51 0.62 -0.59
N TYR A 111 -7.29 0.89 0.70
CA TYR A 111 -8.34 1.27 1.64
C TYR A 111 -8.48 2.78 1.70
N ASP A 112 -9.68 3.28 1.90
CA ASP A 112 -9.92 4.69 2.16
C ASP A 112 -9.49 5.07 3.58
N PHE A 113 -9.58 4.13 4.51
CA PHE A 113 -9.07 4.28 5.86
C PHE A 113 -8.60 2.95 6.44
N ALA A 114 -7.63 3.00 7.34
CA ALA A 114 -7.15 1.84 8.08
C ALA A 114 -6.74 2.23 9.51
N TYR A 115 -7.17 1.44 10.49
CA TYR A 115 -6.64 1.50 11.85
C TYR A 115 -5.32 0.72 11.96
N PRO A 116 -4.47 1.00 12.96
CA PRO A 116 -3.30 0.17 13.26
C PRO A 116 -3.69 -1.26 13.63
N PHE A 117 -2.76 -2.20 13.48
CA PHE A 117 -2.93 -3.56 13.97
C PHE A 117 -3.01 -3.63 15.49
N HIS A 118 -3.86 -4.53 15.98
CA HIS A 118 -3.92 -4.96 17.38
C HIS A 118 -4.32 -6.44 17.42
N ASP A 119 -3.53 -7.25 18.11
CA ASP A 119 -3.71 -8.70 18.23
C ASP A 119 -3.81 -9.40 16.86
N GLY A 120 -2.96 -8.96 15.92
CA GLY A 120 -2.91 -9.52 14.57
C GLY A 120 -4.02 -9.08 13.63
N VAL A 121 -4.91 -8.17 14.06
CA VAL A 121 -6.06 -7.70 13.28
C VAL A 121 -6.03 -6.19 13.10
N ALA A 122 -6.42 -5.71 11.91
CA ALA A 122 -6.71 -4.31 11.67
C ALA A 122 -8.11 -4.14 11.06
N GLU A 123 -8.80 -3.07 11.44
CA GLU A 123 -10.02 -2.63 10.77
C GLU A 123 -9.68 -1.69 9.62
N VAL A 124 -10.24 -1.99 8.45
CA VAL A 124 -10.05 -1.23 7.22
C VAL A 124 -11.38 -0.89 6.61
N CYS A 125 -11.42 0.21 5.88
CA CYS A 125 -12.64 0.73 5.31
C CYS A 125 -12.48 1.00 3.82
N ILE A 126 -13.51 0.63 3.06
CA ILE A 126 -13.63 0.85 1.62
C ILE A 126 -14.86 1.73 1.37
N GLY A 127 -14.69 2.83 0.65
CA GLY A 127 -15.75 3.78 0.32
C GLY A 127 -16.17 4.71 1.45
N CYS A 128 -15.38 4.84 2.52
CA CYS A 128 -15.63 5.85 3.53
C CYS A 128 -15.11 7.23 3.12
N ASN A 129 -15.77 8.24 3.67
CA ASN A 129 -15.31 9.61 3.64
C ASN A 129 -14.58 9.90 4.96
N ALA A 130 -13.25 9.98 4.91
CA ALA A 130 -12.49 10.47 6.04
C ALA A 130 -12.66 12.00 6.12
N LYS A 131 -13.48 12.50 7.05
CA LYS A 131 -13.60 13.95 7.28
C LYS A 131 -12.46 14.40 8.20
N GLU A 132 -11.64 15.33 7.69
CA GLU A 132 -10.39 15.76 8.32
C GLU A 132 -10.56 16.78 9.47
N ILE A 133 -11.77 16.92 10.05
CA ILE A 133 -12.05 17.98 11.04
C ILE A 133 -12.08 17.38 12.45
N ASP A 134 -10.92 17.43 13.11
CA ASP A 134 -10.63 17.36 14.56
C ASP A 134 -11.17 16.20 15.41
N LYS A 135 -12.00 15.33 14.87
CA LYS A 135 -12.33 14.01 15.39
C LYS A 135 -12.45 13.12 14.16
N LYS A 136 -11.59 12.11 14.05
CA LYS A 136 -11.49 11.11 12.96
C LYS A 136 -12.80 10.33 12.80
N ILE A 137 -13.89 11.00 12.44
CA ILE A 137 -15.15 10.37 12.12
C ILE A 137 -14.99 9.93 10.67
N VAL A 138 -14.71 8.65 10.53
CA VAL A 138 -14.74 7.97 9.24
C VAL A 138 -16.21 7.60 9.03
N ASP A 139 -16.85 8.28 8.09
CA ASP A 139 -18.29 8.17 7.83
C ASP A 139 -18.56 7.23 6.66
N GLY A 140 -19.58 6.39 6.82
CA GLY A 140 -20.00 5.38 5.84
C GLY A 140 -18.94 4.31 5.54
N GLY A 141 -19.04 3.77 4.32
CA GLY A 141 -18.14 2.74 3.81
C GLY A 141 -18.48 1.31 4.27
N ASN A 142 -17.75 0.36 3.70
CA ASN A 142 -17.77 -1.04 4.09
C ASN A 142 -16.53 -1.33 4.96
N TRP A 143 -16.77 -1.64 6.22
CA TRP A 143 -15.74 -1.98 7.19
C TRP A 143 -15.45 -3.48 7.16
N LYS A 144 -14.17 -3.80 7.11
CA LYS A 144 -13.65 -5.18 7.09
C LYS A 144 -12.55 -5.29 8.13
N LYS A 145 -12.40 -6.49 8.71
CA LYS A 145 -11.21 -6.85 9.47
C LYS A 145 -10.25 -7.56 8.53
N ILE A 146 -8.96 -7.31 8.70
CA ILE A 146 -7.90 -8.00 7.97
C ILE A 146 -6.84 -8.54 8.92
N ASP A 147 -6.21 -9.64 8.54
CA ASP A 147 -5.00 -10.14 9.18
C ASP A 147 -3.76 -9.32 8.77
N ARG A 148 -2.59 -9.65 9.34
CA ARG A 148 -1.31 -8.98 9.04
C ARG A 148 -0.78 -9.19 7.62
N ASN A 149 -1.41 -10.07 6.84
CA ASN A 149 -1.12 -10.30 5.42
C ASN A 149 -2.13 -9.59 4.51
N GLY A 150 -3.16 -8.96 5.07
CA GLY A 150 -4.22 -8.29 4.32
C GLY A 150 -5.38 -9.20 3.91
N LEU A 151 -5.45 -10.44 4.42
CA LEU A 151 -6.59 -11.33 4.20
C LEU A 151 -7.75 -10.85 5.04
N ILE A 152 -8.94 -10.74 4.41
CA ILE A 152 -10.17 -10.41 5.13
C ILE A 152 -10.50 -11.56 6.09
N ILE A 153 -10.83 -11.21 7.32
CA ILE A 153 -11.30 -12.14 8.35
C ILE A 153 -12.73 -11.77 8.72
N ASP A 154 -13.59 -12.78 8.79
CA ASP A 154 -15.01 -12.66 9.18
C ASP A 154 -15.19 -12.90 10.69
#